data_AF-A0A1G1YR20-F1
#
_entry.id   AF-A0A1G1YR20-F1
#
_cell.length_a   1.000
_cell.length_b   1.000
_cell.length_c   1.000
_cell.angle_alpha   90.00
_cell.angle_beta   90.00
_cell.angle_gamma   90.00
#
_symmetry.space_group_name_H-M   'P 1'
#
loop_
_entity.id
_entity.type
_entity.pdbx_description
1 polymer ?
#
loop_
_entity_poly.entity_id
_entity_poly.type
_entity_poly.pdbx_seq_one_letter_code
_entity_poly.pdbx_strand_id
1 'polypeptide(L)'
;MLNKLKKSADQKILAKIKSLKNLKIKIIPKNQADFFTHSKFRIVDPYFIKNNKLIKVSLVDKNYRKKINQWANKAKKDFWIKILNS
;
A
#
# COMPACT_ATOMS: atom_id res chain seq x y z
N MET A 1 12.50 -16.53 8.92
CA MET A 1 13.14 -15.52 9.80
C MET A 1 12.15 -14.92 10.81
N LEU A 2 11.00 -14.40 10.39
CA LEU A 2 9.98 -13.79 11.27
C LEU A 2 9.44 -14.74 12.38
N ASN A 3 9.20 -16.01 12.03
CA ASN A 3 8.74 -17.02 13.00
C ASN A 3 9.80 -17.38 14.06
N LYS A 4 11.09 -17.21 13.75
CA LYS A 4 12.19 -17.41 14.71
C LYS A 4 12.27 -16.23 15.69
N LEU A 5 12.10 -14.99 15.21
CA LEU A 5 12.10 -13.78 16.03
C LEU A 5 10.89 -13.69 16.98
N LYS A 6 9.70 -14.14 16.55
CA LYS A 6 8.52 -14.23 17.42
C LYS A 6 8.68 -15.22 18.57
N LYS A 7 9.52 -16.25 18.39
CA LYS A 7 9.84 -17.25 19.41
C LYS A 7 11.00 -16.83 20.32
N SER A 8 11.69 -15.73 20.00
CA SER A 8 12.70 -15.18 20.91
C SER A 8 12.01 -14.56 22.13
N ALA A 9 12.52 -14.84 23.33
CA ALA A 9 11.99 -14.31 24.59
C ALA A 9 12.30 -12.81 24.80
N ASP A 10 12.95 -12.16 23.84
CA ASP A 10 13.30 -10.74 23.93
C ASP A 10 12.06 -9.86 23.70
N GLN A 11 11.57 -9.31 24.81
CA GLN A 11 10.41 -8.44 24.84
C GLN A 11 10.59 -7.17 23.98
N LYS A 12 11.81 -6.64 23.82
CA LYS A 12 12.08 -5.45 22.99
C LYS A 12 11.91 -5.76 21.51
N ILE A 13 12.35 -6.93 21.06
CA ILE A 13 12.18 -7.39 19.68
C ILE A 13 10.69 -7.60 19.38
N LEU A 14 9.96 -8.22 20.32
CA LEU A 14 8.54 -8.51 20.16
C LEU A 14 7.69 -7.23 20.16
N ALA A 15 8.04 -6.24 20.98
CA ALA A 15 7.44 -4.91 20.99
C ALA A 15 7.70 -4.15 19.69
N LYS A 16 8.93 -4.15 19.15
CA LYS A 16 9.24 -3.58 17.83
C LYS A 16 8.43 -4.25 16.72
N ILE A 17 8.30 -5.58 16.73
CA ILE A 17 7.49 -6.30 15.72
C ILE A 17 6.00 -5.93 15.83
N LYS A 18 5.45 -5.80 17.04
CA LYS A 18 4.08 -5.32 17.26
C LYS A 18 3.90 -3.88 16.75
N SER A 19 4.85 -3.00 17.04
CA SER A 19 4.84 -1.61 16.55
C SER A 19 4.86 -1.57 15.02
N LEU A 20 5.74 -2.35 14.38
CA LEU A 20 5.83 -2.45 12.91
C LEU A 20 4.51 -2.91 12.27
N LYS A 21 3.77 -3.83 12.91
CA LYS A 21 2.46 -4.29 12.44
C LYS A 21 1.37 -3.23 12.55
N ASN A 22 1.47 -2.36 13.55
CA ASN A 22 0.49 -1.31 13.82
C ASN A 22 0.84 0.02 13.16
N LEU A 23 1.93 0.08 12.38
CA LEU A 23 2.32 1.28 11.64
C LEU A 23 1.20 1.67 10.67
N LYS A 24 0.56 2.80 10.96
CA LYS A 24 -0.33 3.47 10.02
C LYS A 24 0.52 4.32 9.09
N ILE A 25 0.36 4.08 7.79
CA ILE A 25 1.19 4.69 6.75
C ILE A 25 0.34 5.70 5.97
N LYS A 26 0.87 6.91 5.75
CA LYS A 26 0.21 7.94 4.93
C LYS A 26 1.14 8.46 3.83
N ILE A 27 0.61 8.60 2.62
CA ILE A 27 1.33 9.27 1.51
C ILE A 27 1.16 10.78 1.68
N ILE A 28 2.28 11.51 1.65
CA ILE A 28 2.34 12.95 1.93
C ILE A 28 3.39 13.64 1.05
N PRO A 29 3.53 14.97 1.07
CA PRO A 29 4.60 15.68 0.36
C PRO A 29 6.00 15.44 0.95
N LYS A 30 7.05 15.62 0.15
CA LYS A 30 8.45 15.34 0.51
C LYS A 30 8.91 16.02 1.81
N ASN A 31 8.53 17.27 2.01
CA ASN A 31 8.93 18.07 3.18
C ASN A 31 8.30 17.61 4.50
N GLN A 32 7.34 16.69 4.46
CA GLN A 32 6.62 16.20 5.65
C GLN A 32 6.93 14.72 5.95
N ALA A 33 7.72 14.05 5.09
CA ALA A 33 7.90 12.61 5.08
C ALA A 33 9.06 12.13 5.91
N ASP A 34 8.85 11.00 6.59
CA ASP A 34 9.87 10.38 7.44
C ASP A 34 10.86 9.59 6.59
N PHE A 35 10.40 9.00 5.47
CA PHE A 35 11.26 8.28 4.53
C PHE A 35 10.68 8.22 3.12
N PHE A 36 11.60 7.98 2.18
CA PHE A 36 11.29 7.66 0.80
C PHE A 36 11.15 6.16 0.64
N THR A 37 10.14 5.71 -0.11
CA THR A 37 10.04 4.28 -0.44
C THR A 37 9.86 4.05 -1.93
N HIS A 38 10.57 3.03 -2.41
CA HIS A 38 10.38 2.39 -3.71
C HIS A 38 9.37 1.23 -3.63
N SER A 39 8.39 1.32 -2.72
CA SER A 39 7.45 0.23 -2.51
C SER A 39 6.69 -0.08 -3.81
N LYS A 40 6.74 -1.35 -4.24
CA LYS A 40 6.07 -1.81 -5.48
C LYS A 40 4.57 -1.57 -5.33
N PHE A 41 4.04 -0.57 -6.03
CA PHE A 41 2.61 -0.31 -6.05
C PHE A 41 1.85 -1.46 -6.71
N ARG A 42 0.65 -1.73 -6.20
CA ARG A 42 -0.29 -2.68 -6.81
C ARG A 42 -1.55 -1.93 -7.17
N ILE A 43 -1.99 -2.09 -8.40
CA ILE A 43 -3.26 -1.58 -8.87
C ILE A 43 -4.28 -2.70 -8.68
N VAL A 44 -5.38 -2.40 -8.00
CA VAL A 44 -6.53 -3.29 -7.90
C VAL A 44 -7.60 -2.76 -8.83
N ASP A 45 -7.90 -3.52 -9.88
CA ASP A 45 -9.01 -3.26 -10.80
C ASP A 45 -10.14 -4.22 -10.43
N PRO A 46 -11.17 -3.75 -9.71
CA PRO A 46 -12.23 -4.58 -9.18
C PRO A 46 -13.07 -5.18 -10.31
N TYR A 47 -13.64 -6.33 -10.03
CA TYR A 47 -14.60 -6.98 -10.90
C TYR A 47 -16.03 -6.69 -10.42
N PHE A 48 -16.95 -6.69 -11.37
CA PHE A 48 -18.39 -6.67 -11.11
C PHE A 48 -19.10 -7.61 -12.07
N ILE A 49 -20.30 -8.05 -11.68
CA ILE A 49 -21.13 -8.92 -12.51
C ILE A 49 -22.03 -8.06 -13.39
N LYS A 50 -21.99 -8.29 -14.70
CA LYS A 50 -22.92 -7.70 -15.67
C LYS A 50 -23.31 -8.76 -16.68
N ASN A 51 -24.61 -8.98 -16.87
CA ASN A 51 -25.17 -9.99 -17.79
C ASN A 51 -24.55 -11.39 -17.56
N ASN A 52 -24.51 -11.84 -16.30
CA ASN A 52 -23.91 -13.11 -15.85
C ASN A 52 -22.42 -13.29 -16.22
N LYS A 53 -21.71 -12.21 -16.59
CA LYS A 53 -20.28 -12.22 -16.87
C LYS A 53 -19.55 -11.38 -15.83
N LEU A 54 -18.38 -11.86 -15.42
CA LEU A 54 -17.46 -11.13 -14.55
C LEU A 54 -16.63 -10.17 -15.40
N ILE A 55 -16.79 -8.87 -15.18
CA ILE A 55 -16.15 -7.82 -15.98
C ILE A 55 -15.36 -6.89 -15.06
N LYS A 56 -14.18 -6.45 -15.51
CA LYS A 56 -13.37 -5.44 -14.81
C LYS A 56 -13.96 -4.05 -14.99
N VAL A 57 -13.90 -3.22 -13.95
CA VAL A 57 -14.39 -1.83 -14.03
C VAL A 57 -13.66 -1.03 -15.12
N SER A 58 -12.33 -1.21 -15.26
CA SER A 58 -11.55 -0.48 -16.27
C SER A 58 -11.91 -0.79 -17.73
N LEU A 59 -12.60 -1.91 -17.99
CA LEU A 59 -13.04 -2.28 -19.34
C LEU A 59 -14.31 -1.55 -19.77
N VAL A 60 -15.12 -1.13 -18.81
CA VAL A 60 -16.43 -0.52 -19.07
C VAL A 60 -16.38 1.00 -18.85
N ASP A 61 -15.63 1.46 -17.85
CA ASP A 61 -15.48 2.88 -17.53
C ASP A 61 -14.11 3.42 -17.99
N LYS A 62 -14.12 4.19 -19.08
CA LYS A 62 -12.94 4.87 -19.63
C LYS A 62 -12.34 5.89 -18.65
N ASN A 63 -13.17 6.57 -17.86
CA ASN A 63 -12.70 7.56 -16.87
C ASN A 63 -11.99 6.85 -15.72
N TYR A 64 -12.54 5.73 -15.26
CA TYR A 64 -11.90 4.89 -14.25
C TYR A 64 -10.54 4.38 -14.73
N ARG A 65 -10.46 3.86 -15.96
CA ARG A 65 -9.20 3.42 -16.58
C ARG A 65 -8.16 4.54 -16.63
N LYS A 66 -8.55 5.76 -17.01
CA LYS A 66 -7.67 6.94 -17.02
C LYS A 66 -7.15 7.23 -15.61
N LYS A 67 -8.02 7.25 -14.59
CA LYS A 67 -7.64 7.50 -13.19
C LYS A 67 -6.65 6.46 -12.68
N ILE A 68 -6.89 5.17 -12.94
CA ILE A 68 -5.96 4.09 -12.58
C ILE A 68 -4.58 4.33 -13.21
N ASN A 69 -4.52 4.62 -14.52
CA ASN A 69 -3.25 4.80 -15.21
C ASN A 69 -2.48 6.02 -14.71
N GLN A 70 -3.18 7.12 -14.42
CA GLN A 70 -2.58 8.31 -13.81
C GLN A 70 -1.99 7.97 -12.44
N TRP A 71 -2.73 7.21 -11.63
CA TRP A 71 -2.27 6.77 -10.32
C TRP A 71 -1.05 5.85 -10.43
N ALA A 72 -1.07 4.89 -11.36
CA ALA A 72 0.06 4.01 -11.68
C ALA A 72 1.33 4.79 -12.03
N ASN A 73 1.20 5.80 -12.89
CA ASN A 73 2.32 6.62 -13.34
C ASN A 73 2.86 7.50 -12.21
N LYS A 74 1.97 8.04 -11.36
CA LYS A 74 2.38 8.76 -10.15
C LYS A 74 3.07 7.82 -9.17
N ALA A 75 2.59 6.59 -9.06
CA ALA A 75 3.13 5.57 -8.16
C ALA A 75 4.49 5.01 -8.57
N LYS A 76 4.79 5.01 -9.87
CA LYS A 76 6.12 4.67 -10.40
C LYS A 76 7.20 5.69 -10.04
N LYS A 77 6.83 6.94 -9.74
CA LYS A 77 7.76 8.03 -9.45
C LYS A 77 8.10 8.14 -7.95
N ASP A 78 7.96 7.02 -7.25
CA ASP A 78 8.16 6.85 -5.81
C ASP A 78 7.22 7.67 -4.92
N PHE A 79 7.10 7.23 -3.67
CA PHE A 79 6.22 7.88 -2.69
C PHE A 79 6.98 8.33 -1.46
N TRP A 80 6.65 9.53 -1.03
CA TRP A 80 7.02 10.07 0.26
C TRP A 80 6.00 9.62 1.30
N ILE A 81 6.48 8.94 2.33
CA ILE A 81 5.65 8.29 3.32
C ILE A 81 5.90 8.88 4.70
N LYS A 82 4.81 9.13 5.42
CA LYS A 82 4.81 9.34 6.87
C LYS A 82 4.37 8.07 7.58
N ILE A 83 5.08 7.73 8.65
CA ILE A 83 4.55 6.87 9.70
C ILE A 83 3.72 7.76 10.62
N LEU A 84 2.44 7.41 10.79
CA LEU A 84 1.61 8.02 11.81
C LEU A 84 1.89 7.28 13.12
N ASN A 85 2.50 7.98 14.08
CA ASN A 85 2.51 7.50 15.45
C ASN A 85 1.06 7.48 15.96
N SER A 86 0.64 6.34 16.49
CA SER A 86 -0.65 6.19 17.15
C SER A 86 -0.60 6.77 18.55
#